data_AF-A0A7L8AF40-F1
#
_entry.id   AF-A0A7L8AF40-F1
#
_cell.length_a   1.000
_cell.length_b   1.000
_cell.length_c   1.000
_cell.angle_alpha   90.00
_cell.angle_beta   90.00
_cell.angle_gamma   90.00
#
_symmetry.space_group_name_H-M   'P 1'
#
loop_
_entity.id
_entity.type
_entity.pdbx_description
1 polymer ?
#
loop_
_entity_poly.entity_id
_entity_poly.type
_entity_poly.pdbx_seq_one_letter_code
_entity_poly.pdbx_strand_id
1 'polypeptide(L)'
;MQDNKKKIQGNNDFWDIKKAGNRLLWRFSEDKNGKMQNFTPNDADKLALKSVLSFINKQTSGIIERHNVYAKLYIMQLVGDIRRHGTTVFNDSVFAELSHKLSKPLELYYTTFYEDLASNQLNRLAEGTFTTKEGEAIVMDYQRFKDTFPLDLVKSKINDRMIATLHRRS
;
A
#
# COMPACT_ATOMS: atom_id res chain seq x y z
N MET A 1 -37.92 -19.81 7.83
CA MET A 1 -36.51 -19.96 8.28
C MET A 1 -35.58 -20.60 7.25
N GLN A 2 -35.99 -21.61 6.46
CA GLN A 2 -35.13 -22.25 5.44
C GLN A 2 -34.65 -21.30 4.31
N ASP A 3 -35.47 -20.31 3.94
CA ASP A 3 -35.18 -19.42 2.82
C ASP A 3 -34.03 -18.42 3.10
N ASN A 4 -33.96 -17.89 4.32
CA ASN A 4 -32.85 -17.03 4.75
C ASN A 4 -31.53 -17.80 4.85
N LYS A 5 -31.55 -19.05 5.32
CA LYS A 5 -30.34 -19.90 5.37
C LYS A 5 -29.78 -20.15 3.96
N LYS A 6 -30.66 -20.40 2.97
CA LYS A 6 -30.25 -20.55 1.56
C LYS A 6 -29.68 -19.25 0.97
N LYS A 7 -30.27 -18.10 1.27
CA LYS A 7 -29.77 -16.78 0.83
C LYS A 7 -28.40 -16.46 1.44
N ILE A 8 -28.21 -16.72 2.74
CA ILE A 8 -26.94 -16.53 3.44
C ILE A 8 -25.87 -17.44 2.85
N GLN A 9 -26.19 -18.72 2.62
CA GLN A 9 -25.26 -19.67 2.03
C GLN A 9 -24.87 -19.28 0.60
N GLY A 10 -25.85 -18.90 -0.24
CA GLY A 10 -25.58 -18.43 -1.61
C GLY A 10 -24.72 -17.18 -1.67
N ASN A 11 -24.87 -16.26 -0.71
CA ASN A 11 -24.00 -15.08 -0.60
C ASN A 11 -22.58 -15.45 -0.15
N ASN A 12 -22.44 -16.35 0.82
CA ASN A 12 -21.13 -16.85 1.25
C ASN A 12 -20.39 -17.57 0.12
N ASP A 13 -21.08 -18.44 -0.61
CA ASP A 13 -20.52 -19.14 -1.78
C ASP A 13 -20.17 -18.19 -2.93
N PHE A 14 -20.89 -17.07 -3.09
CA PHE A 14 -20.58 -16.04 -4.08
C PHE A 14 -19.32 -15.24 -3.75
N TRP A 15 -19.01 -14.99 -2.48
CA TRP A 15 -17.81 -14.23 -2.08
C TRP A 15 -16.56 -15.08 -1.86
N ASP A 16 -16.67 -16.41 -1.90
CA ASP A 16 -15.51 -17.30 -1.83
C ASP A 16 -14.79 -17.40 -3.19
N ILE A 17 -14.00 -16.35 -3.49
CA ILE A 17 -13.27 -16.21 -4.76
C ILE A 17 -12.28 -17.35 -4.99
N LYS A 18 -11.66 -17.87 -3.92
CA LYS A 18 -10.68 -18.97 -4.02
C LYS A 18 -11.37 -20.26 -4.45
N LYS A 19 -12.52 -20.58 -3.85
CA LYS A 19 -13.35 -21.73 -4.24
C LYS A 19 -13.89 -21.57 -5.66
N ALA A 20 -14.36 -20.37 -6.04
CA ALA A 20 -14.81 -20.07 -7.40
C ALA A 20 -13.69 -20.26 -8.44
N GLY A 21 -12.49 -19.73 -8.16
CA GLY A 21 -11.31 -19.89 -9.02
C GLY A 21 -10.89 -21.35 -9.17
N ASN A 22 -10.76 -22.10 -8.07
CA ASN A 22 -10.41 -23.52 -8.10
C ASN A 22 -11.42 -24.35 -8.90
N ARG A 23 -12.71 -24.03 -8.79
CA ARG A 23 -13.76 -24.71 -9.56
C ARG A 23 -13.59 -24.47 -11.06
N LEU A 24 -13.39 -23.23 -11.49
CA LEU A 24 -13.19 -22.91 -12.89
C LEU A 24 -11.91 -23.55 -13.42
N LEU A 25 -10.81 -23.51 -12.67
CA LEU A 25 -9.56 -24.19 -13.04
C LEU A 25 -9.77 -25.70 -13.25
N TRP A 26 -10.51 -26.36 -12.36
CA TRP A 26 -10.83 -27.78 -12.53
C TRP A 26 -11.70 -28.03 -13.77
N ARG A 27 -12.70 -27.17 -14.04
CA ARG A 27 -13.57 -27.28 -15.23
C ARG A 27 -12.84 -27.09 -16.55
N PHE A 28 -11.82 -26.25 -16.56
CA PHE A 28 -10.98 -25.98 -17.73
C PHE A 28 -9.71 -26.83 -17.75
N SER A 29 -9.59 -27.83 -16.89
CA SER A 29 -8.45 -28.75 -16.88
C SER A 29 -8.54 -29.75 -18.04
N GLU A 30 -7.37 -30.16 -18.53
CA GLU A 30 -7.26 -31.21 -19.53
C GLU A 30 -7.57 -32.59 -18.92
N ASP A 31 -7.99 -33.53 -19.77
CA ASP A 31 -8.06 -34.93 -19.41
C ASP A 31 -6.66 -35.57 -19.39
N LYS A 32 -6.60 -36.86 -19.04
CA LYS A 32 -5.33 -37.61 -18.96
C LYS A 32 -4.59 -37.71 -20.30
N ASN A 33 -5.24 -37.36 -21.41
CA ASN A 33 -4.69 -37.40 -22.76
C ASN A 33 -4.40 -35.99 -23.30
N GLY A 34 -4.42 -34.96 -22.45
CA GLY A 34 -4.16 -33.58 -22.84
C GLY A 34 -5.28 -32.93 -23.66
N LYS A 35 -6.48 -33.53 -23.69
CA LYS A 35 -7.63 -32.95 -24.38
C LYS A 35 -8.49 -32.17 -23.41
N MET A 36 -8.98 -31.01 -23.84
CA MET A 36 -9.96 -30.25 -23.07
C MET A 36 -11.18 -31.11 -22.80
N GLN A 37 -11.58 -31.19 -21.54
CA GLN A 37 -12.76 -31.95 -21.15
C GLN A 37 -14.01 -31.31 -21.77
N ASN A 38 -14.84 -32.11 -22.44
CA ASN A 38 -16.17 -31.65 -22.85
C ASN A 38 -16.96 -31.28 -21.59
N PHE A 39 -17.35 -30.02 -21.48
CA PHE A 39 -18.00 -29.47 -20.32
C PHE A 39 -19.23 -28.66 -20.71
N THR A 40 -20.36 -28.97 -20.06
CA THR A 40 -21.60 -28.20 -20.13
C THR A 40 -21.76 -27.39 -18.84
N PRO A 41 -21.78 -26.04 -18.91
CA PRO A 41 -21.92 -25.19 -17.73
C PRO A 41 -23.19 -25.43 -16.91
N ASN A 42 -23.05 -25.54 -15.59
CA ASN A 42 -24.17 -25.52 -14.64
C ASN A 42 -24.20 -24.22 -13.82
N ASP A 43 -25.20 -24.08 -12.97
CA ASP A 43 -25.43 -22.84 -12.22
C ASP A 43 -24.32 -22.51 -11.20
N ALA A 44 -23.62 -23.52 -10.66
CA ALA A 44 -22.47 -23.27 -9.80
C ALA A 44 -21.25 -22.76 -10.61
N ASP A 45 -21.10 -23.15 -11.87
CA ASP A 45 -20.07 -22.59 -12.76
C ASP A 45 -20.39 -21.14 -13.15
N LYS A 46 -21.67 -20.85 -13.44
CA LYS A 46 -22.14 -19.47 -13.67
C LYS A 46 -21.91 -18.59 -12.45
N LEU A 47 -22.19 -19.11 -11.25
CA LEU A 47 -21.98 -18.39 -9.99
C LEU A 47 -20.49 -18.13 -9.75
N ALA A 48 -19.64 -19.13 -9.97
CA ALA A 48 -18.18 -18.99 -9.86
C ALA A 48 -17.62 -17.96 -10.84
N LEU A 49 -18.07 -17.97 -12.10
CA LEU A 49 -17.66 -16.97 -13.09
C LEU A 49 -18.12 -15.56 -12.69
N LYS A 50 -19.39 -15.40 -12.31
CA LYS A 50 -19.92 -14.10 -11.82
C LYS A 50 -19.16 -13.61 -10.59
N SER A 51 -18.81 -14.50 -9.68
CA SER A 51 -18.04 -14.21 -8.47
C SER A 51 -16.65 -13.64 -8.81
N VAL A 52 -15.90 -14.33 -9.68
CA VAL A 52 -14.57 -13.89 -10.14
C VAL A 52 -14.66 -12.57 -10.91
N LEU A 53 -15.60 -12.44 -11.85
CA LEU A 53 -15.79 -11.20 -12.61
C LEU A 53 -16.23 -10.04 -11.71
N SER A 54 -17.08 -10.28 -10.72
CA SER A 54 -17.49 -9.24 -9.76
C SER A 54 -16.34 -8.82 -8.86
N PHE A 55 -15.47 -9.76 -8.46
CA PHE A 55 -14.24 -9.43 -7.75
C PHE A 55 -13.32 -8.56 -8.61
N ILE A 56 -13.06 -8.95 -9.87
CA ILE A 56 -12.25 -8.16 -10.80
C ILE A 56 -12.86 -6.77 -11.01
N ASN A 57 -14.17 -6.68 -11.27
CA ASN A 57 -14.87 -5.41 -11.44
C ASN A 57 -14.80 -4.54 -10.18
N LYS A 58 -14.84 -5.15 -8.99
CA LYS A 58 -14.62 -4.42 -7.73
C LYS A 58 -13.15 -4.00 -7.56
N GLN A 59 -12.19 -4.78 -8.05
CA GLN A 59 -10.78 -4.36 -8.06
C GLN A 59 -10.50 -3.25 -9.07
N THR A 60 -11.32 -3.08 -10.11
CA THR A 60 -11.09 -2.05 -11.14
C THR A 60 -11.96 -0.81 -10.97
N SER A 61 -13.15 -0.92 -10.38
CA SER A 61 -14.05 0.21 -10.13
C SER A 61 -14.14 0.56 -8.63
N GLY A 62 -14.01 1.84 -8.29
CA GLY A 62 -14.20 2.31 -6.91
C GLY A 62 -12.97 2.25 -6.00
N ILE A 63 -11.79 1.81 -6.47
CA ILE A 63 -10.58 1.72 -5.62
C ILE A 63 -10.12 3.11 -5.18
N ILE A 64 -10.08 4.07 -6.10
CA ILE A 64 -9.63 5.43 -5.81
C ILE A 64 -10.57 6.08 -4.79
N GLU A 65 -11.87 5.85 -4.94
CA GLU A 65 -12.94 6.35 -4.07
C GLU A 65 -12.88 5.72 -2.68
N ARG A 66 -12.61 4.41 -2.58
CA ARG A 66 -12.43 3.70 -1.31
C ARG A 66 -11.11 4.04 -0.60
N HIS A 67 -10.10 4.48 -1.35
CA HIS A 67 -8.79 4.85 -0.84
C HIS A 67 -8.50 6.34 -1.07
N ASN A 68 -9.47 7.20 -0.74
CA ASN A 68 -9.41 8.64 -1.03
C ASN A 68 -8.19 9.35 -0.42
N VAL A 69 -7.71 8.92 0.75
CA VAL A 69 -6.51 9.47 1.40
C VAL A 69 -5.27 9.12 0.60
N TYR A 70 -5.17 7.87 0.13
CA TYR A 70 -4.08 7.45 -0.73
C TYR A 70 -4.09 8.24 -2.04
N ALA A 71 -5.25 8.38 -2.69
CA ALA A 71 -5.39 9.17 -3.90
C ALA A 71 -4.94 10.62 -3.72
N LYS A 72 -5.33 11.26 -2.60
CA LYS A 72 -4.90 12.63 -2.24
C LYS A 72 -3.39 12.72 -2.09
N LEU A 73 -2.77 11.83 -1.32
CA LEU A 73 -1.32 11.81 -1.11
C LEU A 73 -0.56 11.56 -2.41
N TYR A 74 -1.05 10.64 -3.24
CA TYR A 74 -0.47 10.31 -4.54
C TYR A 74 -0.49 11.53 -5.47
N ILE A 75 -1.62 12.23 -5.58
CA ILE A 75 -1.73 13.45 -6.39
C ILE A 75 -0.84 14.57 -5.82
N MET A 76 -0.79 14.76 -4.50
CA MET A 76 0.07 15.76 -3.87
C MET A 76 1.55 15.53 -4.20
N GLN A 77 2.01 14.29 -4.12
CA GLN A 77 3.38 13.92 -4.47
C GLN A 77 3.64 14.14 -5.97
N LEU A 78 2.73 13.66 -6.83
CA LEU A 78 2.85 13.78 -8.29
C LEU A 78 2.91 15.25 -8.74
N VAL A 79 2.12 16.14 -8.14
CA VAL A 79 2.18 17.59 -8.40
C VAL A 79 3.55 18.16 -8.02
N GLY A 80 4.12 17.70 -6.90
CA GLY A 80 5.47 18.07 -6.47
C GLY A 80 6.54 17.67 -7.50
N ASP A 81 6.49 16.43 -7.96
CA ASP A 81 7.44 15.89 -8.93
C ASP A 81 7.28 16.56 -10.31
N ILE A 82 6.04 16.79 -10.76
CA ILE A 82 5.74 17.55 -11.99
C ILE A 82 6.37 18.95 -11.96
N ARG A 83 6.19 19.68 -10.85
CA ARG A 83 6.74 21.03 -10.67
C ARG A 83 8.26 21.00 -10.61
N ARG A 84 8.85 20.06 -9.87
CA ARG A 84 10.30 19.91 -9.72
C ARG A 84 10.98 19.64 -11.07
N HIS A 85 10.36 18.82 -11.91
CA HIS A 85 10.95 18.40 -13.19
C HIS A 85 10.46 19.20 -14.40
N GLY A 86 9.57 20.18 -14.21
CA GLY A 86 9.03 21.00 -15.32
C GLY A 86 8.31 20.15 -16.39
N THR A 87 7.62 19.10 -15.97
CA THR A 87 7.05 18.07 -16.86
C THR A 87 5.52 18.03 -16.78
N THR A 88 4.87 16.99 -17.31
CA THR A 88 3.41 16.81 -17.26
C THR A 88 3.04 15.37 -16.91
N VAL A 89 1.74 15.13 -16.67
CA VAL A 89 1.16 13.80 -16.45
C VAL A 89 1.25 12.86 -17.66
N PHE A 90 1.72 13.33 -18.82
CA PHE A 90 1.95 12.50 -19.99
C PHE A 90 3.39 11.96 -20.09
N ASN A 91 4.23 12.31 -19.11
CA ASN A 91 5.57 11.76 -19.02
C ASN A 91 5.58 10.58 -18.04
N ASP A 92 5.75 9.38 -18.60
CA ASP A 92 5.77 8.11 -17.85
C ASP A 92 6.89 8.06 -16.79
N SER A 93 7.98 8.81 -16.97
CA SER A 93 9.11 8.79 -16.04
C SER A 93 8.70 9.23 -14.62
N VAL A 94 7.73 10.14 -14.50
CA VAL A 94 7.25 10.66 -13.21
C VAL A 94 6.49 9.57 -12.44
N PHE A 95 5.74 8.74 -13.15
CA PHE A 95 5.01 7.62 -12.55
C PHE A 95 5.93 6.46 -12.21
N ALA A 96 6.93 6.19 -13.05
CA ALA A 96 7.93 5.16 -12.80
C ALA A 96 8.72 5.44 -11.51
N GLU A 97 9.12 6.70 -11.28
CA GLU A 97 9.82 7.09 -10.06
C GLU A 97 8.95 6.91 -8.82
N LEU A 98 7.71 7.39 -8.85
CA LEU A 98 6.78 7.24 -7.73
C LEU A 98 6.45 5.77 -7.46
N SER A 99 6.27 4.97 -8.51
CA SER A 99 6.05 3.52 -8.38
C SER A 99 7.25 2.82 -7.75
N HIS A 100 8.47 3.16 -8.16
CA HIS A 100 9.68 2.62 -7.54
C HIS A 100 9.76 3.01 -6.06
N LYS A 101 9.43 4.26 -5.69
CA LYS A 101 9.37 4.65 -4.28
C LYS A 101 8.35 3.78 -3.53
N LEU A 102 7.12 3.68 -4.02
CA LEU A 102 6.05 2.94 -3.33
C LEU A 102 6.29 1.42 -3.27
N SER A 103 7.14 0.86 -4.12
CA SER A 103 7.50 -0.57 -4.07
C SER A 103 8.48 -0.91 -2.94
N LYS A 104 9.11 0.09 -2.31
CA LYS A 104 10.04 -0.13 -1.19
C LYS A 104 9.29 -0.51 0.09
N PRO A 105 9.85 -1.38 0.95
CA PRO A 105 9.23 -1.71 2.24
C PRO A 105 8.97 -0.46 3.10
N LEU A 106 7.83 -0.40 3.76
CA LEU A 106 7.46 0.70 4.67
C LEU A 106 8.54 0.94 5.74
N GLU A 107 9.17 -0.14 6.21
CA GLU A 107 10.22 -0.09 7.23
C GLU A 107 11.42 0.78 6.81
N LEU A 108 11.77 0.77 5.52
CA LEU A 108 12.85 1.60 4.99
C LEU A 108 12.52 3.09 5.12
N TYR A 109 11.24 3.47 4.96
CA TYR A 109 10.79 4.84 5.14
C TYR A 109 10.87 5.28 6.59
N TYR A 110 10.52 4.41 7.55
CA TYR A 110 10.69 4.72 8.96
C TYR A 110 12.15 4.95 9.33
N THR A 111 13.03 4.06 8.86
CA THR A 111 14.47 4.19 9.10
C THR A 111 15.02 5.47 8.49
N THR A 112 14.68 5.76 7.22
CA THR A 112 15.16 6.97 6.54
C THR A 112 14.65 8.24 7.24
N PHE A 113 13.36 8.29 7.58
CA PHE A 113 12.77 9.41 8.32
C PHE A 113 13.47 9.64 9.67
N TYR A 114 13.77 8.55 10.40
CA TYR A 114 14.44 8.62 11.68
C TYR A 114 15.89 9.09 11.57
N GLU A 115 16.63 8.55 10.61
CA GLU A 115 18.00 8.93 10.30
C GLU A 115 18.08 10.41 9.91
N ASP A 116 17.16 10.90 9.07
CA ASP A 116 17.07 12.32 8.70
C ASP A 116 16.75 13.20 9.92
N LEU A 117 15.80 12.78 10.76
CA LEU A 117 15.41 13.51 11.96
C LEU A 117 16.57 13.65 12.96
N ALA A 118 17.33 12.57 13.16
CA ALA A 118 18.52 12.59 14.01
C ALA A 118 19.64 13.43 13.37
N SER A 119 19.90 13.23 12.08
CA SER A 119 20.98 13.88 11.33
C SER A 119 20.77 15.38 11.17
N ASN A 120 19.55 15.90 11.31
CA ASN A 120 19.30 17.34 11.35
C ASN A 120 20.16 18.09 12.39
N GLN A 121 20.50 17.43 13.51
CA GLN A 121 21.42 18.03 14.49
C GLN A 121 22.84 18.15 13.91
N LEU A 122 23.28 17.16 13.15
CA LEU A 122 24.60 17.12 12.53
C LEU A 122 24.72 18.06 11.32
N ASN A 123 23.63 18.36 10.61
CA ASN A 123 23.63 19.34 9.53
C ASN A 123 24.15 20.72 9.98
N ARG A 124 23.95 21.06 11.26
CA ARG A 124 24.51 22.28 11.87
C ARG A 124 26.03 22.32 11.73
N LEU A 125 26.73 21.19 11.85
CA LEU A 125 28.19 21.09 11.72
C LEU A 125 28.67 21.36 10.30
N ALA A 126 27.87 21.02 9.28
CA ALA A 126 28.23 21.23 7.88
C ALA A 126 28.09 22.69 7.44
N GLU A 127 27.26 23.48 8.14
CA GLU A 127 26.91 24.85 7.76
C GLU A 127 27.72 25.93 8.50
N GLY A 128 28.57 25.56 9.48
CA GLY A 128 29.26 26.52 10.33
C GLY A 128 30.73 26.21 10.57
N THR A 129 31.50 27.26 10.90
CA THR A 129 32.85 27.14 11.45
C THR A 129 32.75 27.02 12.96
N PHE A 130 32.83 25.80 13.49
CA PHE A 130 32.74 25.54 14.94
C PHE A 130 34.12 25.36 15.56
N THR A 131 34.21 25.73 16.83
CA THR A 131 35.31 25.26 17.68
C THR A 131 35.09 23.80 18.08
N THR A 132 36.16 23.08 18.44
CA THR A 132 36.09 21.66 18.81
C THR A 132 35.03 21.36 19.88
N LYS A 133 34.89 22.23 20.88
CA LYS A 133 33.91 22.08 21.98
C LYS A 133 32.46 22.20 21.50
N GLU A 134 32.18 23.11 20.59
CA GLU A 134 30.82 23.27 20.02
C GLU A 134 30.47 22.10 19.11
N GLY A 135 31.47 21.59 18.37
CA GLY A 135 31.34 20.38 17.57
C GLY A 135 30.99 19.15 18.42
N GLU A 136 31.72 18.93 19.52
CA GLU A 136 31.47 17.85 20.48
C GLU A 136 30.06 17.94 21.10
N ALA A 137 29.60 19.14 21.46
CA ALA A 137 28.27 19.34 22.00
C ALA A 137 27.16 18.92 21.02
N ILE A 138 27.31 19.23 19.72
CA ILE A 138 26.34 18.83 18.70
C ILE A 138 26.33 17.31 18.50
N VAL A 139 27.49 16.64 18.53
CA VAL A 139 27.56 15.18 18.47
C VAL A 139 26.91 14.54 19.70
N MET A 140 27.12 15.11 20.88
CA MET A 140 26.44 14.66 22.10
C MET A 140 24.93 14.84 22.01
N ASP A 141 24.43 15.93 21.44
CA ASP A 141 23.01 16.16 21.26
C ASP A 141 22.39 15.18 20.25
N TYR A 142 23.11 14.85 19.18
CA TYR A 142 22.73 13.77 18.25
C TYR A 142 22.60 12.42 18.98
N GLN A 143 23.59 12.04 19.79
CA GLN A 143 23.54 10.78 20.54
C GLN A 143 22.39 10.78 21.56
N ARG A 144 22.24 11.87 22.33
CA ARG A 144 21.14 12.05 23.28
C ARG A 144 19.78 11.96 22.60
N PHE A 145 19.64 12.52 21.40
CA PHE A 145 18.40 12.40 20.63
C PHE A 145 18.10 10.94 20.31
N LYS A 146 19.09 10.17 19.82
CA LYS A 146 18.90 8.75 19.51
C LYS A 146 18.54 7.91 20.75
N ASP A 147 19.17 8.22 21.90
CA ASP A 147 18.91 7.53 23.16
C ASP A 147 17.51 7.88 23.73
N THR A 148 17.11 9.15 23.63
CA THR A 148 15.82 9.65 24.17
C THR A 148 14.65 9.24 23.29
N PHE A 149 14.85 9.25 21.98
CA PHE A 149 13.83 8.98 20.98
C PHE A 149 14.29 7.81 20.10
N PRO A 150 14.22 6.57 20.59
CA PRO A 150 14.57 5.42 19.77
C PRO A 150 13.59 5.27 18.60
N LEU A 151 14.05 4.62 17.53
CA LEU A 151 13.29 4.42 16.30
C LEU A 151 11.86 3.90 16.56
N ASP A 152 11.69 2.92 17.45
CA ASP A 152 10.40 2.32 17.74
C ASP A 152 9.43 3.29 18.43
N LEU A 153 9.93 4.20 19.28
CA LEU A 153 9.13 5.25 19.89
C LEU A 153 8.66 6.25 18.82
N VAL A 154 9.56 6.65 17.92
CA VAL A 154 9.24 7.57 16.81
C VAL A 154 8.22 6.93 15.86
N LYS A 155 8.42 5.68 15.45
CA LYS A 155 7.46 4.91 14.65
C LYS A 155 6.09 4.85 15.29
N SER A 156 6.03 4.49 16.58
CA SER A 156 4.79 4.41 17.34
C SER A 156 4.04 5.74 17.32
N LYS A 157 4.75 6.85 17.59
CA LYS A 157 4.16 8.20 17.51
C LYS A 157 3.65 8.56 16.12
N ILE A 158 4.37 8.22 15.06
CA ILE A 158 3.91 8.49 13.68
C ILE A 158 2.66 7.66 13.37
N ASN A 159 2.65 6.38 13.74
CA ASN A 159 1.49 5.51 13.58
C ASN A 159 0.25 6.07 14.28
N ASP A 160 0.37 6.47 15.54
CA ASP A 160 -0.73 7.09 16.29
C ASP A 160 -1.30 8.31 15.56
N ARG A 161 -0.44 9.16 15.00
CA ARG A 161 -0.84 10.37 14.26
C ARG A 161 -1.51 10.02 12.93
N MET A 162 -1.00 9.03 12.20
CA MET A 162 -1.61 8.55 10.96
C MET A 162 -3.00 7.96 11.23
N ILE A 163 -3.12 7.11 12.24
CA ILE A 163 -4.39 6.51 12.68
C ILE A 163 -5.41 7.60 13.06
N ALA A 164 -5.01 8.56 13.90
CA ALA A 164 -5.87 9.68 14.29
C ALA A 164 -6.33 10.51 13.09
N THR A 165 -5.46 10.69 12.09
CA THR A 165 -5.80 11.44 10.86
C THR A 165 -6.76 10.67 9.97
N LEU A 166 -6.60 9.35 9.86
CA LEU A 166 -7.51 8.47 9.11
C LEU A 166 -8.91 8.45 9.73
N HIS A 167 -9.02 8.37 11.06
CA HIS A 167 -10.31 8.39 11.76
C HIS A 167 -11.02 9.75 11.75
N ARG A 168 -10.30 10.87 11.63
CA ARG A 168 -10.93 12.21 11.53
C ARG A 168 -11.69 12.44 10.22
N ARG A 169 -11.51 11.58 9.21
CA ARG A 169 -12.07 11.72 7.86
C ARG A 169 -13.02 10.59 7.45
N SER A 170 -13.30 9.64 8.35
CA SER A 170 -14.32 8.58 8.19
C SER A 170 -15.67 9.04 8.71
#